data_AF-A0A511WNV9-F1
#
_entry.id   AF-A0A511WNV9-F1
#
_cell.length_a   1.000
_cell.length_b   1.000
_cell.length_c   1.000
_cell.angle_alpha   90.00
_cell.angle_beta   90.00
_cell.angle_gamma   90.00
#
_symmetry.space_group_name_H-M   'P 1'
#
loop_
_entity.id
_entity.type
_entity.pdbx_description
1 polymer ?
#
loop_
_entity_poly.entity_id
_entity_poly.type
_entity_poly.pdbx_seq_one_letter_code
_entity_poly.pdbx_strand_id
1 'polypeptide(L)' 'MSRLYRYRLPPWCRTWLFVIEKSLLPIVIFQALRTIIFPTTFDIFLLGLVLGLYLAFKYKWI' A
#
# COMPACT_ATOMS: atom_id res chain seq x y z
N MET A 1 -16.48 0.78 6.24
CA MET A 1 -16.62 0.35 7.64
C MET A 1 -15.26 0.29 8.36
N SER A 2 -14.41 1.34 8.34
CA SER A 2 -12.98 1.18 8.75
C SER A 2 -12.54 2.02 9.96
N ARG A 3 -13.24 3.13 10.29
CA ARG A 3 -12.93 3.91 11.51
C ARG A 3 -13.06 3.11 12.81
N LEU A 4 -14.00 2.16 12.87
CA LEU A 4 -14.33 1.40 14.08
C LEU A 4 -13.35 0.25 14.37
N TYR A 5 -12.64 -0.27 13.38
CA TYR A 5 -11.64 -1.33 13.59
C TYR A 5 -10.36 -0.77 14.21
N ARG A 6 -9.84 0.36 13.71
CA ARG A 6 -8.55 0.93 14.15
C ARG A 6 -8.46 1.26 15.64
N TYR A 7 -9.59 1.43 16.34
CA TYR A 7 -9.63 1.65 17.79
C TYR A 7 -9.79 0.36 18.62
N ARG A 8 -10.21 -0.76 18.01
CA ARG A 8 -10.29 -2.07 18.67
C ARG A 8 -9.07 -2.96 18.42
N LEU A 9 -8.20 -2.61 17.46
CA LEU A 9 -6.99 -3.38 17.22
C LEU A 9 -5.96 -3.19 18.35
N PRO A 10 -5.26 -4.28 18.74
CA PRO A 10 -4.17 -4.20 19.70
C PRO A 10 -3.06 -3.28 19.18
N PRO A 11 -2.34 -2.60 20.09
CA PRO A 11 -1.34 -1.57 19.74
C PRO A 11 -0.25 -2.11 18.79
N TRP A 12 0.09 -3.39 18.89
CA TRP A 12 1.02 -4.07 17.98
C TRP A 12 0.56 -4.05 16.52
N CYS A 13 -0.68 -4.44 16.23
CA CYS A 13 -1.21 -4.41 14.86
C CYS A 13 -1.26 -3.00 14.28
N ARG A 14 -1.48 -1.98 15.13
CA ARG A 14 -1.42 -0.57 14.72
C ARG A 14 -0.03 -0.16 14.26
N THR A 15 1.02 -0.62 14.96
CA THR A 15 2.41 -0.35 14.59
C THR A 15 2.75 -1.00 13.25
N TRP A 16 2.37 -2.27 13.06
CA TRP A 16 2.55 -2.97 11.79
C TRP A 16 1.85 -2.27 10.62
N LEU A 17 0.62 -1.81 10.83
CA LEU A 17 -0.11 -1.00 9.84
C LEU A 17 0.65 0.29 9.46
N PHE A 18 1.17 1.01 10.45
CA PHE A 18 1.95 2.22 10.21
C PHE A 18 3.26 1.94 9.47
N VAL A 19 3.93 0.85 9.81
CA VAL A 19 5.16 0.41 9.13
C VAL A 19 4.87 0.07 7.68
N ILE A 20 3.82 -0.71 7.42
CA ILE A 20 3.37 -1.09 6.07
C ILE A 20 2.97 0.14 5.26
N GLU A 21 2.20 1.07 5.85
CA GLU A 21 1.79 2.33 5.19
C GLU A 21 3.00 3.17 4.78
N LYS A 22 4.02 3.26 5.65
CA LYS A 22 5.26 4.00 5.39
C LYS A 22 6.16 3.28 4.39
N SER A 23 6.24 1.95 4.41
CA SER A 23 7.06 1.18 3.48
C SER A 23 6.45 1.04 2.09
N LEU A 24 5.11 1.12 1.96
CA LEU A 24 4.45 1.05 0.66
C LEU A 24 4.82 2.22 -0.27
N LEU A 25 5.05 3.41 0.28
CA LEU A 25 5.43 4.60 -0.49
C LEU A 25 6.71 4.40 -1.32
N PRO A 26 7.87 4.03 -0.71
CA PRO A 26 9.07 3.77 -1.49
C PRO A 26 8.90 2.58 -2.43
N ILE A 27 8.16 1.53 -2.04
CA ILE A 27 7.89 0.37 -2.91
C ILE A 27 7.15 0.81 -4.19
N VAL A 28 6.10 1.61 -4.08
CA VAL A 28 5.36 2.14 -5.24
C VAL A 28 6.26 3.00 -6.12
N ILE A 29 7.12 3.83 -5.53
CA ILE A 29 8.06 4.68 -6.28
C ILE A 29 9.07 3.84 -7.06
N PHE A 30 9.69 2.83 -6.44
CA PHE A 30 10.60 1.91 -7.11
C PHE A 30 9.90 1.09 -8.20
N GLN A 31 8.67 0.62 -7.92
CA GLN A 31 7.85 -0.11 -8.88
C GLN A 31 7.55 0.76 -10.11
N ALA A 32 7.12 2.01 -9.90
CA ALA A 32 6.82 2.96 -10.96
C ALA A 32 8.07 3.32 -11.78
N LEU A 33 9.21 3.52 -11.12
CA LEU A 33 10.48 3.75 -11.80
C LEU A 33 10.83 2.57 -12.72
N ARG A 34 10.69 1.33 -12.23
CA ARG A 34 10.95 0.13 -13.04
C ARG A 34 9.98 0.01 -14.22
N THR A 35 8.71 0.35 -14.03
CA THR A 35 7.70 0.34 -15.10
C THR A 35 7.99 1.38 -16.19
N ILE A 36 8.55 2.55 -15.83
CA ILE A 36 8.93 3.59 -16.81
C ILE A 36 10.14 3.14 -17.65
N ILE A 37 11.12 2.46 -17.03
CA ILE A 37 12.36 2.05 -17.72
C ILE A 37 12.13 0.79 -18.57
N PHE A 38 11.38 -0.20 -18.06
CA PHE A 38 11.05 -1.44 -18.76
C PHE A 38 9.59 -1.80 -18.52
N PRO A 39 8.65 -1.29 -19.34
CA PRO A 39 7.24 -1.58 -19.18
C PRO A 39 6.96 -3.03 -19.60
N THR A 40 6.79 -3.92 -18.62
CA THR A 40 6.20 -5.24 -18.87
C THR A 40 4.73 -5.22 -18.47
N THR A 41 3.90 -5.99 -19.18
CA THR A 41 2.46 -6.11 -18.87
C THR A 41 2.24 -6.59 -17.43
N PHE A 42 3.13 -7.46 -16.94
CA PHE A 42 3.11 -7.94 -15.56
C PHE A 42 3.42 -6.84 -14.55
N ASP A 43 4.36 -5.94 -14.85
CA ASP A 43 4.68 -4.80 -13.98
C ASP A 43 3.53 -3.81 -13.86
N ILE A 44 2.83 -3.54 -14.96
CA ILE A 44 1.70 -2.61 -14.97
C ILE A 44 0.55 -3.16 -14.13
N PHE A 45 0.29 -4.47 -14.24
CA PHE A 45 -0.67 -5.18 -13.39
C PHE A 45 -0.27 -5.13 -11.91
N LEU A 46 0.99 -5.45 -11.61
CA LEU A 46 1.50 -5.49 -10.24
C LEU A 46 1.52 -4.08 -9.62
N LEU A 47 1.90 -3.06 -10.38
CA LEU A 47 1.86 -1.67 -9.97
C LEU A 47 0.42 -1.25 -9.66
N GLY A 48 -0.55 -1.54 -10.53
CA GLY A 48 -1.96 -1.26 -10.26
C GLY A 48 -2.48 -1.91 -8.98
N LEU A 49 -2.07 -3.15 -8.69
CA LEU A 49 -2.43 -3.86 -7.46
C LEU A 49 -1.81 -3.21 -6.21
N VAL A 50 -0.51 -2.88 -6.24
CA VAL A 50 0.17 -2.20 -5.12
C VAL A 50 -0.38 -0.79 -4.90
N LEU A 51 -0.70 -0.06 -5.96
CA LEU A 51 -1.29 1.28 -5.89
C LEU A 51 -2.72 1.22 -5.35
N GLY A 52 -3.51 0.21 -5.73
CA GLY A 52 -4.83 -0.07 -5.16
C GLY A 52 -4.76 -0.36 -3.66
N LEU A 53 -3.81 -1.18 -3.23
CA LEU A 53 -3.52 -1.43 -1.80
C LEU A 53 -3.10 -0.15 -1.07
N TYR A 54 -2.23 0.65 -1.66
CA TYR A 54 -1.81 1.94 -1.10
C TYR A 54 -3.00 2.89 -0.91
N LEU A 55 -3.87 3.00 -1.91
CA LEU A 55 -5.09 3.81 -1.84
C LEU A 55 -6.05 3.27 -0.77
N ALA A 56 -6.21 1.95 -0.66
CA ALA A 56 -7.05 1.34 0.37
C ALA A 56 -6.55 1.67 1.79
N PHE A 57 -5.23 1.65 2.02
CA PHE A 57 -4.64 2.10 3.29
C PHE A 57 -4.80 3.61 3.50
N LYS A 58 -4.53 4.42 2.47
CA LYS A 58 -4.56 5.89 2.55
C LYS A 58 -5.96 6.44 2.81
N TYR A 59 -6.97 5.89 2.14
CA TYR A 59 -8.38 6.25 2.36
C TYR A 59 -8.97 5.60 3.62
N LYS A 60 -8.20 4.82 4.38
CA LYS A 60 -8.69 4.04 5.52
C LYS A 60 -9.91 3.21 5.11
N TRP A 61 -9.80 2.48 4.00
CA TRP A 61 -10.76 1.43 3.67
C TRP A 61 -10.44 0.16 4.46
N ILE A 62 -9.17 0.01 4.82
CA ILE A 62 -8.60 -0.94 5.78
C ILE A 62 -8.17 -0.13 7.01
#